data_AF-A0A292ZEB5-F1
#
_entry.id   AF-A0A292ZEB5-F1
#
_cell.length_a   1.000
_cell.length_b   1.000
_cell.length_c   1.000
_cell.angle_alpha   90.00
_cell.angle_beta   90.00
_cell.angle_gamma   90.00
#
_symmetry.space_group_name_H-M   'P 1'
#
loop_
_entity.id
_entity.type
_entity.pdbx_description
1 polymer ?
#
loop_
_entity_poly.entity_id
_entity_poly.type
_entity_poly.pdbx_seq_one_letter_code
_entity_poly.pdbx_strand_id
1 'polypeptide(L)'
;MVFNAINAGRTALTNGAAKIRALSSDLTRSEPQRHEAGGVVSAKTVDALEETQRILNARANAYQAAGDEALRDAFPVKAEDTWLHDRWLSFLEREVANQDGGLGNIRKATMANPSLATVIAKMPAELLPVKGDFLARLREEVIDKFHPNIGEAFERAGQMRELAGKYMSLAARVKLNFHSPLHASKMKTRVEV
;
A
#
# COMPACT_ATOMS: atom_id res chain seq x y z
N MET A 1 15.16 7.75 -6.28
CA MET A 1 15.41 6.52 -5.49
C MET A 1 14.42 5.40 -5.82
N VAL A 2 13.10 5.60 -5.69
CA VAL A 2 12.08 4.57 -6.02
C VAL A 2 12.13 4.10 -7.49
N PHE A 3 12.24 5.04 -8.45
CA PHE A 3 12.36 4.70 -9.88
C PHE A 3 13.57 3.79 -10.15
N ASN A 4 14.70 4.04 -9.49
CA ASN A 4 15.89 3.21 -9.62
C ASN A 4 15.66 1.82 -9.04
N ALA A 5 14.95 1.70 -7.91
CA ALA A 5 14.59 0.41 -7.33
C ALA A 5 13.68 -0.40 -8.26
N ILE A 6 12.64 0.22 -8.81
CA ILE A 6 11.72 -0.42 -9.78
C ILE A 6 12.50 -0.92 -11.01
N ASN A 7 13.38 -0.09 -11.57
CA ASN A 7 14.20 -0.48 -12.71
C ASN A 7 15.18 -1.60 -12.36
N ALA A 8 15.77 -1.56 -11.17
CA ALA A 8 16.67 -2.61 -10.69
C ALA A 8 15.93 -3.95 -10.54
N GLY A 9 14.77 -3.97 -9.87
CA GLY A 9 13.94 -5.18 -9.72
C GLY A 9 13.48 -5.75 -11.05
N ARG A 10 12.98 -4.89 -11.97
CA ARG A 10 12.62 -5.31 -13.34
C ARG A 10 13.81 -5.90 -14.08
N THR A 11 14.97 -5.23 -14.04
CA THR A 11 16.19 -5.68 -14.73
C THR A 11 16.67 -7.01 -14.16
N ALA A 12 16.64 -7.17 -12.84
CA ALA A 12 16.99 -8.42 -12.18
C ALA A 12 16.09 -9.56 -12.62
N LEU A 13 14.77 -9.34 -12.71
CA LEU A 13 13.82 -10.35 -13.19
C LEU A 13 14.08 -10.74 -14.65
N THR A 14 14.22 -9.77 -15.55
CA THR A 14 14.48 -10.03 -16.97
C THR A 14 15.81 -10.78 -17.17
N ASN A 15 16.88 -10.32 -16.53
CA ASN A 15 18.19 -10.94 -16.63
C ASN A 15 18.22 -12.32 -15.98
N GLY A 16 17.54 -12.49 -14.84
CA GLY A 16 17.40 -13.77 -14.17
C GLY A 16 16.69 -14.80 -15.04
N ALA A 17 15.55 -14.43 -15.64
CA ALA A 17 14.80 -15.30 -16.55
C ALA A 17 15.64 -15.69 -17.79
N ALA A 18 16.35 -14.74 -18.38
CA ALA A 18 17.24 -15.01 -19.51
C ALA A 18 18.37 -15.98 -19.13
N LYS A 19 18.97 -15.81 -17.95
CA LYS A 19 20.02 -16.71 -17.44
C LYS A 19 19.50 -18.11 -17.15
N ILE A 20 18.31 -18.26 -16.55
CA ILE A 20 17.70 -19.57 -16.33
C ILE A 20 17.44 -20.29 -17.67
N ARG A 21 16.92 -19.57 -18.67
CA ARG A 21 16.71 -20.12 -20.01
C ARG A 21 18.04 -20.57 -20.62
N ALA A 22 19.07 -19.73 -20.58
CA ALA A 22 20.39 -20.08 -21.09
C ALA A 22 20.98 -21.30 -20.36
N LEU A 23 20.88 -21.34 -19.03
CA LEU A 23 21.31 -22.48 -18.22
C LEU A 23 20.58 -23.77 -18.59
N SER A 24 19.27 -23.72 -18.84
CA SER A 24 18.49 -24.91 -19.20
C SER A 24 18.93 -25.57 -20.51
N SER A 25 19.52 -24.79 -21.42
CA SER A 25 20.03 -25.26 -22.72
C SER A 25 21.56 -25.43 -22.76
N ASP A 26 22.24 -25.20 -21.64
CA ASP A 26 23.70 -25.30 -21.56
C ASP A 26 24.14 -26.77 -21.47
N LEU A 27 24.52 -27.33 -22.61
CA LEU A 27 25.00 -28.71 -22.75
C LEU A 27 26.42 -28.91 -22.16
N THR A 28 27.16 -27.83 -21.89
CA THR A 28 28.51 -27.93 -21.31
C THR A 28 28.49 -28.20 -19.80
N ARG A 29 27.33 -28.03 -19.16
CA ARG A 29 27.12 -28.30 -17.73
C ARG A 29 26.39 -29.61 -17.52
N SER A 30 26.70 -30.29 -16.43
CA SER A 30 25.86 -31.40 -15.96
C SER A 30 24.55 -30.88 -15.36
N GLU A 31 23.55 -31.76 -15.24
CA GLU A 31 22.26 -31.40 -14.65
C GLU A 31 22.36 -30.87 -13.20
N PRO A 32 23.15 -31.47 -12.29
CA PRO A 32 23.40 -30.89 -10.96
C PRO A 32 23.98 -29.47 -11.01
N GLN A 33 24.96 -29.22 -11.89
CA GLN A 33 25.60 -27.91 -12.05
C GLN A 33 24.62 -26.85 -12.58
N ARG A 34 23.71 -27.24 -13.48
CA ARG A 34 22.63 -26.35 -13.96
C ARG A 34 21.67 -25.99 -12.83
N HIS A 35 21.29 -26.95 -11.99
CA HIS A 35 20.42 -26.70 -10.84
C HIS A 35 21.07 -25.80 -9.78
N GLU A 36 22.33 -26.04 -9.43
CA GLU A 36 23.07 -25.18 -8.49
C GLU A 36 23.18 -23.75 -9.00
N ALA A 37 23.58 -23.57 -10.26
CA ALA A 37 23.64 -22.25 -10.89
C ALA A 37 22.26 -21.58 -10.97
N GLY A 38 21.21 -22.35 -11.24
CA GLY A 38 19.83 -21.88 -11.22
C GLY A 38 19.39 -21.40 -9.84
N GLY A 39 19.80 -22.10 -8.77
CA GLY A 39 19.60 -21.67 -7.39
C GLY A 39 20.24 -20.32 -7.09
N VAL A 40 21.48 -20.10 -7.55
CA VAL A 40 22.18 -18.81 -7.38
C VAL A 40 21.48 -17.69 -8.15
N VAL A 41 21.05 -17.94 -9.39
CA VAL A 41 20.31 -16.95 -10.19
C VAL A 41 18.96 -16.62 -9.55
N SER A 42 18.25 -17.63 -9.05
CA SER A 42 16.99 -17.49 -8.33
C SER A 42 17.16 -16.61 -7.08
N ALA A 43 18.12 -16.95 -6.21
CA ALA A 43 18.41 -16.18 -5.00
C ALA A 43 18.70 -14.70 -5.29
N LYS A 44 19.63 -14.43 -6.22
CA LYS A 44 19.95 -13.04 -6.61
C LYS A 44 18.76 -12.27 -7.18
N THR A 45 17.89 -12.96 -7.93
CA THR A 45 16.68 -12.33 -8.49
C THR A 45 15.67 -12.02 -7.38
N VAL A 46 15.48 -12.96 -6.45
CA VAL A 46 14.62 -12.77 -5.27
C VAL A 46 15.10 -11.61 -4.43
N ASP A 47 16.39 -11.56 -4.08
CA ASP A 47 16.97 -10.52 -3.23
C ASP A 47 16.70 -9.12 -3.81
N ALA A 48 16.86 -8.95 -5.13
CA ALA A 48 16.58 -7.69 -5.80
C ALA A 48 15.09 -7.30 -5.78
N LEU A 49 14.18 -8.28 -5.89
CA LEU A 49 12.74 -8.04 -5.84
C LEU A 49 12.28 -7.72 -4.41
N GLU A 50 12.80 -8.41 -3.40
CA GLU A 50 12.53 -8.17 -1.98
C GLU A 50 13.09 -6.80 -1.55
N GLU A 51 14.28 -6.42 -2.03
CA GLU A 51 14.84 -5.08 -1.80
C GLU A 51 13.97 -3.99 -2.44
N THR A 52 13.47 -4.22 -3.67
CA THR A 52 12.55 -3.30 -4.33
C THR A 52 11.26 -3.14 -3.54
N GLN A 53 10.68 -4.25 -3.07
CA GLN A 53 9.51 -4.25 -2.19
C GLN A 53 9.78 -3.44 -0.90
N ARG A 54 10.93 -3.65 -0.25
CA ARG A 54 11.30 -2.94 0.97
C ARG A 54 11.37 -1.43 0.76
N ILE A 55 11.99 -0.98 -0.34
CA ILE A 55 12.08 0.44 -0.70
C ILE A 55 10.68 1.04 -0.96
N LEU A 56 9.81 0.31 -1.67
CA LEU A 56 8.44 0.74 -1.93
C LEU A 56 7.62 0.89 -0.64
N ASN A 57 7.72 -0.09 0.27
CA ASN A 57 7.07 -0.03 1.58
C ASN A 57 7.60 1.14 2.42
N ALA A 58 8.91 1.35 2.44
CA ALA A 58 9.50 2.49 3.14
C ALA A 58 8.98 3.83 2.59
N ARG A 59 8.84 3.95 1.27
CA ARG A 59 8.28 5.16 0.66
C ARG A 59 6.78 5.32 0.93
N ALA A 60 6.03 4.23 0.90
CA ALA A 60 4.60 4.25 1.26
C ALA A 60 4.40 4.75 2.70
N ASN A 61 5.21 4.25 3.64
CA ASN A 61 5.17 4.67 5.03
C ASN A 61 5.56 6.15 5.20
N ALA A 62 6.52 6.66 4.41
CA ALA A 62 6.86 8.07 4.41
C ALA A 62 5.70 8.95 3.91
N TYR A 63 4.99 8.55 2.85
CA TYR A 63 3.81 9.28 2.39
C TYR A 63 2.65 9.21 3.39
N GLN A 64 2.44 8.05 4.03
CA GLN A 64 1.46 7.90 5.09
C GLN A 64 1.77 8.85 6.25
N ALA A 65 3.01 8.84 6.75
CA ALA A 65 3.42 9.68 7.87
C ALA A 65 3.28 11.18 7.54
N ALA A 66 3.64 11.58 6.31
CA ALA A 66 3.45 12.95 5.84
C ALA A 66 1.97 13.35 5.75
N GLY A 67 1.11 12.44 5.28
CA GLY A 67 -0.35 12.64 5.26
C GLY A 67 -0.93 12.77 6.67
N ASP A 68 -0.52 11.88 7.58
CA ASP A 68 -0.96 11.90 8.98
C ASP A 68 -0.51 13.18 9.69
N GLU A 69 0.72 13.63 9.46
CA GLU A 69 1.26 14.89 10.00
C GLU A 69 0.48 16.09 9.46
N ALA A 70 0.33 16.20 8.14
CA ALA A 70 -0.44 17.28 7.53
C ALA A 70 -1.91 17.29 8.00
N LEU A 71 -2.51 16.11 8.20
CA LEU A 71 -3.88 15.99 8.69
C LEU A 71 -4.03 16.50 10.14
N ARG A 72 -2.97 16.44 10.97
CA ARG A 72 -3.01 17.02 12.32
C ARG A 72 -3.24 18.53 12.31
N ASP A 73 -2.74 19.22 11.31
CA ASP A 73 -2.80 20.69 11.23
C ASP A 73 -3.92 21.20 10.29
N ALA A 74 -4.41 20.34 9.40
CA ALA A 74 -5.38 20.70 8.35
C ALA A 74 -6.72 21.25 8.87
N PHE A 75 -7.21 20.73 9.99
CA PHE A 75 -8.53 21.08 10.55
C PHE A 75 -8.36 21.66 11.96
N PRO A 76 -7.95 22.94 12.10
CA PRO A 76 -7.80 23.56 13.41
C PRO A 76 -9.16 23.80 14.06
N VAL A 77 -9.29 23.40 15.33
CA VAL A 77 -10.44 23.77 16.16
C VAL A 77 -10.19 25.17 16.71
N LYS A 78 -10.97 26.16 16.28
CA LYS A 78 -10.92 27.49 16.87
C LYS A 78 -11.75 27.49 18.15
N ALA A 79 -11.29 28.20 19.19
CA ALA A 79 -12.02 28.32 20.45
C ALA A 79 -13.45 28.89 20.24
N GLU A 80 -13.59 29.76 19.25
CA GLU A 80 -14.83 30.38 18.78
C GLU A 80 -15.84 29.38 18.21
N ASP A 81 -15.38 28.21 17.75
CA ASP A 81 -16.20 27.19 17.08
C ASP A 81 -16.78 26.16 18.07
N THR A 82 -16.43 26.23 19.36
CA THR A 82 -16.84 25.23 20.36
C THR A 82 -18.37 25.14 20.49
N TRP A 83 -19.08 26.28 20.49
CA TRP A 83 -20.55 26.29 20.56
C TRP A 83 -21.22 25.81 19.25
N LEU A 84 -20.51 25.93 18.12
CA LEU A 84 -20.96 25.41 16.83
C LEU A 84 -20.87 23.89 16.78
N HIS A 85 -19.92 23.28 17.50
CA HIS A 85 -19.77 21.82 17.54
C HIS A 85 -21.01 21.13 18.10
N ASP A 86 -21.57 21.62 19.21
CA ASP A 86 -22.79 21.05 19.80
C ASP A 86 -23.98 21.14 18.84
N ARG A 87 -24.09 22.28 18.12
CA ARG A 87 -25.11 22.46 17.08
C ARG A 87 -24.93 21.48 15.92
N TRP A 88 -23.68 21.23 15.52
CA TRP A 88 -23.38 20.25 14.48
C TRP A 88 -23.67 18.82 14.93
N LEU A 89 -23.38 18.46 16.17
CA LEU A 89 -23.73 17.15 16.72
C LEU A 89 -25.24 16.95 16.75
N SER A 90 -26.01 17.91 17.25
CA SER A 90 -27.47 17.84 17.20
C SER A 90 -28.03 17.75 15.78
N PHE A 91 -27.41 18.45 14.83
CA PHE A 91 -27.76 18.32 13.40
C PHE A 91 -27.49 16.90 12.90
N LEU A 92 -26.31 16.35 13.16
CA LEU A 92 -25.92 15.01 12.72
C LEU A 92 -26.82 13.93 13.33
N GLU A 93 -27.15 14.02 14.62
CA GLU A 93 -28.06 13.09 15.30
C GLU A 93 -29.45 13.08 14.65
N ARG A 94 -29.99 14.28 14.38
CA ARG A 94 -31.28 14.42 13.71
C ARG A 94 -31.27 13.81 12.31
N GLU A 95 -30.23 14.07 11.52
CA GLU A 95 -30.14 13.54 10.16
C GLU A 95 -29.85 12.02 10.14
N VAL A 96 -29.12 11.48 11.12
CA VAL A 96 -28.95 10.02 11.24
C VAL A 96 -30.28 9.34 11.57
N ALA A 97 -31.11 9.95 12.41
CA ALA A 97 -32.46 9.47 12.70
C ALA A 97 -33.44 9.65 11.51
N ASN A 98 -33.11 10.53 10.57
CA ASN A 98 -33.91 10.77 9.38
C ASN A 98 -33.67 9.66 8.34
N GLN A 99 -34.60 8.71 8.30
CA GLN A 99 -34.59 7.60 7.34
C GLN A 99 -34.87 8.04 5.90
N ASP A 100 -35.30 9.28 5.67
CA ASP A 100 -35.55 9.86 4.35
C ASP A 100 -34.37 10.73 3.90
N GLY A 101 -33.28 10.07 3.47
CA GLY A 101 -32.15 10.74 2.82
C GLY A 101 -31.17 11.47 3.75
N GLY A 102 -31.28 11.29 5.07
CA GLY A 102 -30.47 12.00 6.07
C GLY A 102 -28.95 11.88 5.88
N LEU A 103 -28.43 10.69 5.51
CA LEU A 103 -27.00 10.52 5.19
C LEU A 103 -26.55 11.39 4.00
N GLY A 104 -27.43 11.58 3.01
CA GLY A 104 -27.18 12.47 1.88
C GLY A 104 -27.12 13.94 2.30
N ASN A 105 -27.99 14.35 3.21
CA ASN A 105 -27.99 15.70 3.79
C ASN A 105 -26.72 15.97 4.59
N ILE A 106 -26.29 15.01 5.41
CA ILE A 106 -25.02 15.08 6.16
C ILE A 106 -23.86 15.30 5.20
N ARG A 107 -23.74 14.46 4.16
CA ARG A 107 -22.69 14.60 3.15
C ARG A 107 -22.72 15.98 2.50
N LYS A 108 -23.87 16.42 2.00
CA LYS A 108 -24.04 17.73 1.34
C LYS A 108 -23.65 18.89 2.28
N ALA A 109 -24.14 18.88 3.51
CA ALA A 109 -23.86 19.92 4.50
C ALA A 109 -22.38 19.96 4.88
N THR A 110 -21.76 18.79 5.06
CA THR A 110 -20.33 18.64 5.41
C THR A 110 -19.46 19.21 4.29
N MET A 111 -19.79 18.89 3.04
CA MET A 111 -19.06 19.42 1.88
C MET A 111 -19.26 20.93 1.71
N ALA A 112 -20.38 21.50 2.17
CA ALA A 112 -20.63 22.94 2.06
C ALA A 112 -20.02 23.76 3.19
N ASN A 113 -19.75 23.16 4.36
CA ASN A 113 -19.38 23.89 5.58
C ASN A 113 -18.04 23.43 6.16
N PRO A 114 -16.98 24.26 6.11
CA PRO A 114 -15.66 23.93 6.66
C PRO A 114 -15.68 23.58 8.16
N SER A 115 -16.53 24.22 8.97
CA SER A 115 -16.63 23.93 10.40
C SER A 115 -17.22 22.53 10.66
N LEU A 116 -18.23 22.11 9.89
CA LEU A 116 -18.76 20.75 9.98
C LEU A 116 -17.76 19.71 9.44
N ALA A 117 -17.04 20.03 8.37
CA ALA A 117 -15.96 19.20 7.85
C ALA A 117 -14.86 18.97 8.91
N THR A 118 -14.50 20.02 9.66
CA THR A 118 -13.55 19.94 10.79
C THR A 118 -14.05 18.97 11.87
N VAL A 119 -15.33 19.06 12.26
CA VAL A 119 -15.95 18.13 13.23
C VAL A 119 -15.87 16.68 12.73
N ILE A 120 -16.27 16.43 11.48
CA ILE A 120 -16.24 15.08 10.89
C ILE A 120 -14.82 14.51 10.80
N ALA A 121 -13.85 15.34 10.42
CA ALA A 121 -12.46 14.92 10.24
C ALA A 121 -11.74 14.66 11.58
N LYS A 122 -11.96 15.48 12.61
CA LYS A 122 -11.16 15.46 13.85
C LYS A 122 -11.79 14.70 15.00
N MET A 123 -13.12 14.71 15.11
CA MET A 123 -13.76 14.16 16.29
C MET A 123 -13.60 12.63 16.35
N PRO A 124 -13.30 12.03 17.51
CA PRO A 124 -13.29 10.57 17.67
C PRO A 124 -14.56 9.94 17.11
N ALA A 125 -14.43 8.80 16.42
CA ALA A 125 -15.56 8.16 15.75
C ALA A 125 -16.65 7.73 16.75
N GLU A 126 -16.27 7.46 18.00
CA GLU A 126 -17.14 7.12 19.12
C GLU A 126 -18.10 8.27 19.48
N LEU A 127 -17.65 9.51 19.31
CA LEU A 127 -18.40 10.72 19.64
C LEU A 127 -19.29 11.23 18.50
N LEU A 128 -19.08 10.74 17.27
CA LEU A 128 -19.93 11.06 16.13
C LEU A 128 -21.13 10.10 16.06
N PRO A 129 -22.37 10.58 15.81
CA PRO A 129 -23.53 9.71 15.64
C PRO A 129 -23.46 8.90 14.32
N VAL A 130 -22.67 9.38 13.37
CA VAL A 130 -22.38 8.73 12.09
C VAL A 130 -21.28 7.68 12.29
N LYS A 131 -21.47 6.45 11.79
CA LYS A 131 -20.56 5.31 12.06
C LYS A 131 -20.14 4.54 10.80
N GLY A 132 -19.16 3.66 10.98
CA GLY A 132 -18.77 2.62 10.01
C GLY A 132 -18.23 3.18 8.69
N ASP A 133 -18.45 2.41 7.61
CA ASP A 133 -17.93 2.71 6.27
C ASP A 133 -18.35 4.08 5.75
N PHE A 134 -19.55 4.55 6.10
CA PHE A 134 -20.01 5.86 5.68
C PHE A 134 -19.16 6.98 6.30
N LEU A 135 -18.83 6.90 7.60
CA LEU A 135 -17.95 7.87 8.24
C LEU A 135 -16.55 7.85 7.63
N ALA A 136 -16.00 6.66 7.37
CA ALA A 136 -14.68 6.50 6.75
C ALA A 136 -14.63 7.18 5.37
N ARG A 137 -15.60 6.88 4.49
CA ARG A 137 -15.71 7.52 3.17
C ARG A 137 -15.94 9.01 3.25
N LEU A 138 -16.79 9.47 4.17
CA LEU A 138 -17.06 10.89 4.33
C LEU A 138 -15.80 11.67 4.76
N ARG A 139 -14.96 11.07 5.62
CA ARG A 139 -13.67 11.66 6.02
C ARG A 139 -12.70 11.74 4.85
N GLU A 140 -12.61 10.69 4.03
CA GLU A 140 -11.81 10.70 2.80
C GLU A 140 -12.27 11.82 1.87
N GLU A 141 -13.58 11.91 1.59
CA GLU A 141 -14.13 12.98 0.74
C GLU A 141 -13.90 14.38 1.30
N VAL A 142 -13.95 14.55 2.63
CA VAL A 142 -13.65 15.81 3.31
C VAL A 142 -12.19 16.19 3.12
N ILE A 143 -11.28 15.24 3.31
CA ILE A 143 -9.84 15.45 3.10
C ILE A 143 -9.58 15.81 1.65
N ASP A 144 -10.12 15.07 0.69
CA ASP A 144 -9.92 15.31 -0.74
C ASP A 144 -10.46 16.68 -1.19
N LYS A 145 -11.60 17.10 -0.63
CA LYS A 145 -12.20 18.39 -0.97
C LYS A 145 -11.43 19.57 -0.39
N PHE A 146 -11.13 19.54 0.90
CA PHE A 146 -10.61 20.71 1.62
C PHE A 146 -9.08 20.74 1.69
N HIS A 147 -8.44 19.57 1.62
CA HIS A 147 -6.99 19.41 1.69
C HIS A 147 -6.50 18.36 0.68
N PRO A 148 -6.68 18.58 -0.64
CA PRO A 148 -6.40 17.60 -1.69
C PRO A 148 -4.96 17.06 -1.63
N ASN A 149 -3.99 17.89 -1.25
CA ASN A 149 -2.59 17.47 -1.10
C ASN A 149 -2.39 16.35 -0.06
N ILE A 150 -3.24 16.29 0.96
CA ILE A 150 -3.23 15.25 2.00
C ILE A 150 -3.83 13.96 1.42
N GLY A 151 -4.94 14.08 0.70
CA GLY A 151 -5.55 12.98 -0.05
C GLY A 151 -4.55 12.33 -1.02
N GLU A 152 -3.84 13.15 -1.81
CA GLU A 152 -2.78 12.67 -2.71
C GLU A 152 -1.66 11.93 -1.98
N ALA A 153 -1.29 12.34 -0.76
CA ALA A 153 -0.28 11.63 0.02
C ALA A 153 -0.74 10.23 0.40
N PHE A 154 -1.99 10.08 0.86
CA PHE A 154 -2.56 8.77 1.16
C PHE A 154 -2.75 7.91 -0.09
N GLU A 155 -3.19 8.50 -1.21
CA GLU A 155 -3.31 7.80 -2.48
C GLU A 155 -1.95 7.26 -2.94
N ARG A 156 -0.90 8.10 -2.91
CA ARG A 156 0.46 7.67 -3.25
C ARG A 156 0.98 6.59 -2.30
N ALA A 157 0.64 6.66 -1.01
CA ALA A 157 0.97 5.59 -0.07
C ALA A 157 0.29 4.26 -0.48
N GLY A 158 -1.00 4.29 -0.82
CA GLY A 158 -1.77 3.15 -1.32
C GLY A 158 -1.18 2.54 -2.59
N GLN A 159 -0.92 3.36 -3.62
CA GLN A 159 -0.32 2.93 -4.89
C GLN A 159 1.05 2.25 -4.67
N MET A 160 1.87 2.78 -3.75
CA MET A 160 3.18 2.20 -3.44
C MET A 160 3.06 0.85 -2.71
N ARG A 161 2.10 0.70 -1.79
CA ARG A 161 1.81 -0.58 -1.12
C ARG A 161 1.32 -1.63 -2.09
N GLU A 162 0.42 -1.26 -3.00
CA GLU A 162 -0.06 -2.17 -4.04
C GLU A 162 1.09 -2.66 -4.92
N LEU A 163 1.95 -1.74 -5.36
CA LEU A 163 3.12 -2.08 -6.15
C LEU A 163 4.09 -2.99 -5.38
N ALA A 164 4.33 -2.72 -4.08
CA ALA A 164 5.13 -3.57 -3.22
C ALA A 164 4.56 -5.00 -3.14
N GLY A 165 3.23 -5.15 -3.03
CA GLY A 165 2.55 -6.45 -3.06
C GLY A 165 2.76 -7.22 -4.36
N LYS A 166 2.85 -6.53 -5.50
CA LYS A 166 3.20 -7.13 -6.80
C LYS A 166 4.63 -7.69 -6.79
N TYR A 167 5.61 -6.95 -6.23
CA TYR A 167 6.99 -7.42 -6.11
C TYR A 167 7.14 -8.62 -5.17
N MET A 168 6.42 -8.63 -4.05
CA MET A 168 6.34 -9.80 -3.16
C MET A 168 5.83 -11.04 -3.92
N SER A 169 4.75 -10.88 -4.68
CA SER A 169 4.17 -11.95 -5.49
C SER A 169 5.14 -12.44 -6.57
N LEU A 170 5.88 -11.53 -7.21
CA LEU A 170 6.90 -11.88 -8.19
C LEU A 170 8.06 -12.68 -7.56
N ALA A 171 8.55 -12.26 -6.40
CA ALA A 171 9.59 -12.98 -5.67
C ALA A 171 9.16 -14.42 -5.33
N ALA A 172 7.91 -14.60 -4.86
CA ALA A 172 7.34 -15.93 -4.62
C ALA A 172 7.30 -16.79 -5.90
N ARG A 173 6.91 -16.20 -7.05
CA ARG A 173 6.92 -16.90 -8.35
C ARG A 173 8.34 -17.28 -8.79
N VAL A 174 9.33 -16.43 -8.57
CA VAL A 174 10.73 -16.75 -8.88
C VAL A 174 11.21 -17.94 -8.06
N LYS A 175 10.95 -17.93 -6.73
CA LYS A 175 11.29 -19.05 -5.83
C LYS A 175 10.72 -20.39 -6.31
N LEU A 176 9.52 -20.39 -6.88
CA LEU A 176 8.84 -21.60 -7.37
C LEU A 176 9.32 -22.05 -8.76
N ASN A 177 9.62 -21.12 -9.67
CA ASN A 177 9.79 -21.44 -11.09
C ASN A 177 11.26 -21.45 -11.56
N PHE A 178 12.16 -20.69 -10.93
CA PHE A 178 13.55 -20.60 -11.39
C PHE A 178 14.39 -21.80 -10.94
N HIS A 179 13.97 -22.46 -9.86
CA HIS A 179 14.72 -23.55 -9.25
C HIS A 179 13.78 -24.44 -8.44
N SER A 180 13.90 -25.77 -8.60
CA SER A 180 13.19 -26.74 -7.77
C SER A 180 14.11 -27.24 -6.63
N PRO A 181 13.85 -26.87 -5.36
CA PRO A 181 14.67 -27.29 -4.23
C PRO A 181 14.71 -28.82 -4.04
N LEU A 182 13.61 -29.50 -4.38
CA LEU A 182 13.48 -30.95 -4.32
C LEU A 182 14.36 -31.68 -5.33
N HIS A 183 14.52 -31.12 -6.54
CA HIS A 183 15.43 -31.70 -7.54
C HIS A 183 16.88 -31.43 -7.16
N ALA A 184 17.18 -30.22 -6.67
CA ALA A 184 18.53 -29.87 -6.22
C ALA A 184 19.00 -30.73 -5.02
N SER A 185 18.11 -31.05 -4.07
CA SER A 185 18.46 -31.89 -2.92
C SER A 185 18.71 -33.35 -3.32
N LYS A 186 17.93 -33.91 -4.25
CA LYS A 186 18.15 -35.25 -4.82
C LYS A 186 19.45 -35.35 -5.61
N MET A 187 19.87 -34.27 -6.28
CA MET A 187 21.12 -34.24 -7.04
C MET A 187 22.37 -34.16 -6.14
N LYS A 188 22.23 -33.72 -4.88
CA LYS A 188 23.32 -33.66 -3.88
C LYS A 188 23.64 -35.01 -3.23
N THR A 189 22.80 -36.04 -3.41
CA THR A 189 23.06 -37.39 -2.84
C THR A 189 23.91 -38.27 -3.76
N ARG A 190 24.56 -37.69 -4.78
CA ARG A 190 25.43 -38.43 -5.68
C ARG A 190 26.71 -38.84 -4.95
N VAL A 191 27.03 -40.12 -4.96
CA VAL A 191 28.31 -40.65 -4.47
C VAL A 191 29.38 -40.34 -5.50
N GLU A 192 30.45 -39.65 -5.09
CA GLU A 192 31.68 -39.54 -5.89
C GLU A 192 32.35 -40.92 -5.92
N VAL A 193 32.66 -41.41 -7.13
CA VAL A 193 33.39 -42.67 -7.37
C VAL A 193 34.75 -42.33 -7.93
#